data_AF-A0A804MJ97-F1
#
_entry.id   AF-A0A804MJ97-F1
#
_cell.length_a   1.000
_cell.length_b   1.000
_cell.length_c   1.000
_cell.angle_alpha   90.00
_cell.angle_beta   90.00
_cell.angle_gamma   90.00
#
_symmetry.space_group_name_H-M   'P 1'
#
loop_
_entity.id
_entity.type
_entity.pdbx_description
1 polymer ?
#
loop_
_entity_poly.entity_id
_entity_poly.type
_entity_poly.pdbx_seq_one_letter_code
_entity_poly.pdbx_strand_id
1 'polypeptide(L)'
;MLIWIAGLPLYRNQLPTSSPITRILQVLVAAFKKRNVALPANPSELKQISQDDAGSLEILHRTDGFRCLDKAAVDTGRTGGWILCSITQVEETKIILRMVPIFLSAVLGYIPVPLILNFTVQQGNTMDTRLGALHISPATLFIIPTLFQMVILVVYDRFIVPFLRRITGYVGGVTHLQRIGIGFLSTIVATGVAAIVEASRKKVARDSGLVDATAGIPISVFWLTIQFFLLGIVDVTSFVGLLEFFYSEASTGMKSIGSSIFYCILGVSAWLGSLLIQVANRVTRHRDGTGGWLDGTNLNKGKLDRFYWLLAVLELVSLLVYVFFASRYVYGNDQRVVADEDNNTAPSDGTINVI
;
A
#
# COMPACT_ATOMS: atom_id res chain seq x y z
N MET A 1 15.95 20.78 5.78
CA MET A 1 15.30 22.10 5.63
C MET A 1 16.08 23.04 4.71
N LEU A 2 17.38 23.31 4.92
CA LEU A 2 18.16 24.22 4.04
C LEU A 2 18.19 23.79 2.56
N ILE A 3 18.36 22.49 2.29
CA ILE A 3 18.32 21.94 0.92
C ILE A 3 16.97 22.23 0.22
N TRP A 4 15.86 22.14 0.97
CA TRP A 4 14.52 22.39 0.43
C TRP A 4 14.33 23.87 0.07
N ILE A 5 14.82 24.79 0.92
CA ILE A 5 14.78 26.23 0.65
C ILE A 5 15.63 26.59 -0.58
N ALA A 6 16.82 25.99 -0.72
CA ALA A 6 17.70 26.22 -1.86
C ALA A 6 17.11 25.70 -3.19
N GLY A 7 16.29 24.64 -3.14
CA GLY A 7 15.62 24.05 -4.31
C GLY A 7 14.29 24.71 -4.70
N LEU A 8 13.66 25.46 -3.78
CA LEU A 8 12.38 26.13 -4.03
C LEU A 8 12.33 26.98 -5.33
N PRO A 9 13.35 27.80 -5.66
CA PRO A 9 13.32 28.63 -6.87
C PRO A 9 13.47 27.82 -8.17
N LEU A 10 13.96 26.58 -8.10
CA LEU A 10 14.08 25.66 -9.24
C LEU A 10 12.79 24.88 -9.49
N TYR A 11 11.81 24.94 -8.56
CA TYR A 11 10.59 24.17 -8.65
C TYR A 11 9.57 24.87 -9.56
N ARG A 12 9.16 24.20 -10.64
CA ARG A 12 8.08 24.67 -11.49
C ARG A 12 6.74 24.39 -10.80
N ASN A 13 6.25 25.35 -10.03
CA ASN A 13 4.91 25.26 -9.44
C ASN A 13 3.86 25.26 -10.56
N GLN A 14 3.10 24.17 -10.64
CA GLN A 14 1.83 24.19 -11.37
C GLN A 14 0.78 24.83 -10.47
N LEU A 15 0.00 25.79 -11.00
CA LEU A 15 -1.08 26.39 -10.21
C LEU A 15 -2.04 25.28 -9.77
N PRO A 16 -2.39 25.19 -8.47
CA PRO A 16 -3.24 24.12 -7.98
C PRO A 16 -4.65 24.29 -8.56
N THR A 17 -5.05 23.38 -9.46
CA THR A 17 -6.41 23.28 -9.98
C THR A 17 -7.34 22.72 -8.91
N SER A 18 -7.69 23.53 -7.90
CA SER A 18 -8.51 23.18 -6.73
C SER A 18 -8.00 21.97 -5.92
N SER A 19 -8.44 21.81 -4.66
CA SER A 19 -8.05 20.63 -3.87
C SER A 19 -8.71 19.37 -4.46
N PRO A 20 -7.95 18.32 -4.83
CA PRO A 20 -8.51 17.07 -5.34
C PRO A 20 -9.52 16.42 -4.37
N ILE A 21 -9.30 16.57 -3.06
CA ILE A 21 -10.24 16.10 -2.03
C ILE A 21 -11.56 16.87 -2.10
N THR A 22 -11.51 18.17 -2.35
CA THR A 22 -12.73 19.00 -2.51
C THR A 22 -13.52 18.56 -3.73
N ARG A 23 -12.86 18.20 -4.84
CA ARG A 23 -13.52 17.65 -6.04
C ARG A 23 -14.25 16.33 -5.75
N ILE A 24 -13.61 15.41 -5.02
CA ILE A 24 -14.25 14.15 -4.58
C ILE A 24 -15.49 14.46 -3.73
N LEU A 25 -15.36 15.32 -2.71
CA LEU A 25 -16.46 15.68 -1.82
C LEU A 25 -17.61 16.36 -2.57
N GLN A 26 -17.30 17.22 -3.54
CA GLN A 26 -18.28 17.87 -4.41
C GLN A 26 -19.10 16.83 -5.17
N VAL A 27 -18.45 15.84 -5.79
CA VAL A 27 -19.13 14.76 -6.53
C VAL A 27 -20.02 13.94 -5.60
N LEU A 28 -19.52 13.54 -4.43
CA LEU A 28 -20.29 12.76 -3.46
C LEU A 28 -21.53 13.53 -2.97
N VAL A 29 -21.37 14.81 -2.63
CA VAL A 29 -22.46 15.67 -2.17
C VAL A 29 -23.47 15.95 -3.29
N ALA A 30 -23.01 16.25 -4.50
CA ALA A 30 -23.86 16.52 -5.66
C ALA A 30 -24.66 15.27 -6.06
N ALA A 31 -24.02 14.11 -6.10
CA ALA A 31 -24.68 12.83 -6.37
C ALA A 31 -25.74 12.50 -5.31
N PHE A 32 -25.43 12.74 -4.03
CA PHE A 32 -26.39 12.53 -2.94
C PHE A 32 -27.59 13.47 -3.03
N LYS A 33 -27.37 14.77 -3.30
CA LYS A 33 -28.45 15.75 -3.50
C LYS A 33 -29.32 15.40 -4.70
N LYS A 34 -28.73 14.87 -5.78
CA LYS A 34 -29.42 14.47 -7.01
C LYS A 34 -29.85 13.01 -7.03
N ARG A 35 -29.88 12.31 -5.88
CA ARG A 35 -30.20 10.87 -5.82
C ARG A 35 -31.56 10.50 -6.43
N ASN A 36 -32.53 11.43 -6.42
CA ASN A 36 -33.87 11.25 -6.98
C ASN A 36 -34.00 11.65 -8.46
N VAL A 37 -32.96 12.25 -9.05
CA VAL A 37 -32.98 12.67 -10.46
C VAL A 37 -32.78 11.44 -11.36
N ALA A 38 -33.57 11.37 -12.45
CA ALA A 38 -33.41 10.37 -13.48
C ALA A 38 -32.12 10.61 -14.26
N LEU A 39 -31.37 9.55 -14.53
CA LEU A 39 -30.14 9.67 -15.28
C LEU A 39 -30.47 9.75 -16.79
N PRO A 40 -30.00 10.76 -17.52
CA PRO A 40 -30.17 10.83 -18.97
C PRO A 40 -29.65 9.56 -19.64
N ALA A 41 -30.37 9.09 -20.67
CA ALA A 41 -29.93 7.95 -21.47
C ALA A 41 -28.68 8.30 -22.30
N ASN A 42 -28.62 9.53 -22.81
CA ASN A 42 -27.51 10.01 -23.62
C ASN A 42 -26.37 10.56 -22.74
N PRO A 43 -25.13 10.03 -22.86
CA PRO A 43 -23.98 10.54 -22.11
C PRO A 43 -23.56 11.97 -22.52
N SER A 44 -23.99 12.44 -23.70
CA SER A 44 -23.75 13.79 -24.20
C SER A 44 -24.55 14.87 -23.46
N GLU A 45 -25.63 14.51 -22.75
CA GLU A 45 -26.43 15.46 -21.95
C GLU A 45 -25.80 15.77 -20.57
N LEU A 46 -24.72 15.06 -20.21
CA LEU A 46 -23.99 15.29 -18.99
C LEU A 46 -22.91 16.36 -19.20
N LYS A 47 -22.62 17.16 -18.17
CA LYS A 47 -21.63 18.23 -18.27
C LYS A 47 -20.23 17.69 -18.57
N GLN A 48 -19.74 17.95 -19.78
CA GLN A 48 -18.35 17.69 -20.18
C GLN A 48 -17.47 18.90 -19.89
N ILE A 49 -16.17 18.68 -19.71
CA ILE A 49 -15.19 19.77 -19.68
C ILE A 49 -14.97 20.19 -21.13
N SER A 50 -15.14 21.46 -21.46
CA SER A 50 -14.78 22.00 -22.78
C SER A 50 -13.27 21.79 -23.00
N GLN A 51 -12.85 21.43 -24.22
CA GLN A 51 -11.43 21.20 -24.53
C GLN A 51 -10.53 22.38 -24.12
N ASP A 52 -11.05 23.61 -24.13
CA ASP A 52 -10.32 24.81 -23.70
C ASP A 52 -10.02 24.86 -22.19
N ASP A 53 -10.87 24.25 -21.35
CA ASP A 53 -10.67 24.16 -19.89
C ASP A 53 -9.79 22.96 -19.50
N ALA A 54 -9.51 22.06 -20.44
CA ALA A 54 -8.79 20.80 -20.20
C ALA A 54 -7.27 20.97 -20.15
N GLY A 55 -6.74 22.19 -20.01
CA GLY A 55 -5.33 22.59 -20.22
C GLY A 55 -4.21 21.79 -19.52
N SER A 56 -4.54 20.80 -18.71
CA SER A 56 -3.66 19.70 -18.28
C SER A 56 -4.40 18.44 -17.83
N LEU A 57 -5.72 18.38 -17.98
CA LEU A 57 -6.56 17.33 -17.40
C LEU A 57 -6.91 16.27 -18.44
N GLU A 58 -6.65 15.03 -18.09
CA GLU A 58 -7.05 13.86 -18.85
C GLU A 58 -8.58 13.77 -18.95
N ILE A 59 -9.11 13.75 -20.17
CA ILE A 59 -10.55 13.62 -20.42
C ILE A 59 -10.93 12.14 -20.22
N LEU A 60 -11.41 11.82 -19.02
CA LEU A 60 -11.91 10.49 -18.69
C LEU A 60 -13.29 10.25 -19.30
N HIS A 61 -13.44 9.13 -20.00
CA HIS A 61 -14.70 8.69 -20.58
C HIS A 61 -15.57 8.00 -19.52
N ARG A 62 -16.89 8.12 -19.69
CA ARG A 62 -17.87 7.56 -18.76
C ARG A 62 -17.74 6.04 -18.65
N THR A 63 -17.67 5.52 -17.42
CA THR A 63 -17.71 4.09 -17.12
C THR A 63 -19.07 3.67 -16.54
N ASP A 64 -19.53 2.45 -16.82
CA ASP A 64 -20.79 1.89 -16.28
C ASP A 64 -20.78 1.64 -14.76
N GLY A 65 -19.60 1.63 -14.11
CA GLY A 65 -19.47 1.49 -12.67
C GLY A 65 -19.99 2.70 -11.90
N PHE A 66 -20.59 2.47 -10.71
CA PHE A 66 -21.06 3.53 -9.80
C PHE A 66 -21.98 4.59 -10.46
N ARG A 67 -22.97 4.15 -11.24
CA ARG A 67 -23.95 5.03 -11.96
C ARG A 67 -24.65 6.07 -11.08
N CYS A 68 -24.72 5.87 -9.77
CA CYS A 68 -25.27 6.86 -8.84
C CYS A 68 -24.46 8.17 -8.83
N LEU A 69 -23.15 8.11 -9.11
CA LEU A 69 -22.28 9.28 -9.15
C LEU A 69 -22.44 10.09 -10.43
N ASP A 70 -22.87 9.46 -11.54
CA ASP A 70 -23.19 10.16 -12.79
C ASP A 70 -24.27 11.23 -12.58
N LYS A 71 -25.13 11.05 -11.56
CA LYS A 71 -26.15 12.03 -11.19
C LYS A 71 -25.57 13.38 -10.80
N ALA A 72 -24.32 13.45 -10.34
CA ALA A 72 -23.63 14.71 -10.06
C ALA A 72 -23.44 15.57 -11.32
N ALA A 73 -23.37 14.96 -12.50
CA ALA A 73 -23.12 15.62 -13.79
C ALA A 73 -24.39 15.99 -14.57
N VAL A 74 -25.58 15.65 -14.06
CA VAL A 74 -26.86 16.01 -14.68
C VAL A 74 -27.14 17.48 -14.50
N ASP A 75 -27.31 18.24 -15.58
CA ASP A 75 -27.71 19.63 -15.45
C ASP A 75 -29.17 19.74 -14.97
N THR A 76 -29.38 20.54 -13.94
CA THR A 76 -30.70 20.78 -13.31
C THR A 76 -31.05 22.27 -13.34
N GLY A 77 -30.34 23.07 -14.14
CA GLY A 77 -30.47 24.53 -14.21
C GLY A 77 -29.81 25.28 -13.05
N ARG A 78 -29.21 24.57 -12.09
CA ARG A 78 -28.48 25.16 -10.96
C ARG A 78 -26.98 24.94 -11.14
N THR A 79 -26.24 26.03 -11.24
CA THR A 79 -24.79 26.02 -11.39
C THR A 79 -24.10 26.20 -10.03
N GLY A 80 -22.92 25.58 -9.89
CA GLY A 80 -22.11 25.63 -8.67
C GLY A 80 -21.34 24.32 -8.47
N GLY A 81 -20.09 24.39 -8.00
CA GLY A 81 -19.21 23.22 -7.89
C GLY A 81 -19.73 22.10 -6.98
N TRP A 82 -20.61 22.43 -6.02
CA TRP A 82 -21.26 21.48 -5.10
C TRP A 82 -22.64 20.98 -5.59
N ILE A 83 -23.06 21.39 -6.79
CA ILE A 83 -24.36 21.05 -7.38
C ILE A 83 -24.14 20.36 -8.72
N LEU A 84 -23.28 20.88 -9.58
CA LEU A 84 -23.02 20.36 -10.93
C LEU A 84 -21.52 20.14 -11.14
N CYS A 85 -21.13 18.86 -11.21
CA CYS A 85 -19.75 18.41 -11.45
C CYS A 85 -19.58 17.98 -12.92
N SER A 86 -18.36 17.98 -13.45
CA SER A 86 -18.12 17.42 -14.79
C SER A 86 -18.03 15.89 -14.77
N ILE A 87 -18.26 15.24 -15.92
CA ILE A 87 -18.07 13.78 -16.06
C ILE A 87 -16.65 13.38 -15.66
N THR A 88 -15.64 14.17 -16.03
CA THR A 88 -14.25 13.89 -15.65
C THR A 88 -14.07 13.87 -14.13
N GLN A 89 -14.63 14.83 -13.39
CA GLN A 89 -14.61 14.82 -11.92
C GLN A 89 -15.31 13.59 -11.34
N VAL A 90 -16.42 13.16 -11.97
CA VAL A 90 -17.16 11.97 -11.57
C VAL A 90 -16.31 10.72 -11.79
N GLU A 91 -15.69 10.54 -12.96
CA GLU A 91 -14.86 9.38 -13.27
C GLU A 91 -13.60 9.33 -12.40
N GLU A 92 -12.96 10.47 -12.15
CA GLU A 92 -11.90 10.61 -11.16
C GLU A 92 -12.31 10.10 -9.77
N THR A 93 -13.50 10.47 -9.31
CA THR A 93 -14.04 10.00 -8.03
C THR A 93 -14.34 8.50 -8.06
N LYS A 94 -14.87 7.99 -9.19
CA LYS A 94 -15.10 6.55 -9.37
C LYS A 94 -13.80 5.76 -9.31
N ILE A 95 -12.72 6.25 -9.92
CA ILE A 95 -11.40 5.64 -9.89
C ILE A 95 -10.92 5.48 -8.44
N ILE A 96 -10.99 6.54 -7.63
CA ILE A 96 -10.63 6.46 -6.20
C ILE A 96 -11.52 5.46 -5.45
N LEU A 97 -12.84 5.47 -5.68
CA LEU A 97 -13.76 4.54 -5.02
C LEU A 97 -13.51 3.07 -5.41
N ARG A 98 -13.08 2.80 -6.65
CA ARG A 98 -12.65 1.46 -7.08
C ARG A 98 -11.43 0.98 -6.31
N MET A 99 -10.52 1.89 -5.92
CA MET A 99 -9.31 1.58 -5.16
C MET A 99 -9.56 1.38 -3.64
N VAL A 100 -10.69 1.87 -3.09
CA VAL A 100 -10.99 1.79 -1.64
C VAL A 100 -10.93 0.37 -1.07
N PRO A 101 -11.46 -0.68 -1.71
CA PRO A 101 -11.35 -2.04 -1.18
C PRO A 101 -9.90 -2.55 -1.08
N ILE A 102 -9.05 -2.19 -2.05
CA ILE A 102 -7.62 -2.50 -2.01
C ILE A 102 -6.93 -1.70 -0.91
N PHE A 103 -7.27 -0.43 -0.74
CA PHE A 103 -6.80 0.39 0.38
C PHE A 103 -7.14 -0.23 1.75
N LEU A 104 -8.40 -0.63 1.96
CA LEU A 104 -8.84 -1.20 3.24
C LEU A 104 -8.17 -2.54 3.56
N SER A 105 -8.04 -3.43 2.56
CA SER A 105 -7.30 -4.67 2.74
C SER A 105 -5.81 -4.40 3.01
N ALA A 106 -5.20 -3.46 2.30
CA ALA A 106 -3.81 -3.10 2.56
C ALA A 106 -3.58 -2.49 3.94
N VAL A 107 -4.51 -1.68 4.46
CA VAL A 107 -4.46 -1.20 5.85
C VAL A 107 -4.35 -2.36 6.84
N LEU A 108 -5.16 -3.42 6.68
CA LEU A 108 -5.11 -4.58 7.54
C LEU A 108 -3.79 -5.36 7.40
N GLY A 109 -3.34 -5.57 6.15
CA GLY A 109 -2.10 -6.30 5.85
C GLY A 109 -0.85 -5.61 6.34
N TYR A 110 -0.86 -4.28 6.45
CA TYR A 110 0.26 -3.48 6.94
C TYR A 110 0.26 -3.24 8.45
N ILE A 111 -0.75 -3.70 9.21
CA ILE A 111 -0.76 -3.57 10.68
C ILE A 111 0.48 -4.21 11.31
N PRO A 112 0.90 -5.44 10.92
CA PRO A 112 2.00 -6.12 11.60
C PRO A 112 3.36 -5.56 11.27
N VAL A 113 3.57 -4.98 10.10
CA VAL A 113 4.89 -4.47 9.66
C VAL A 113 5.56 -3.56 10.70
N PRO A 114 4.96 -2.44 11.15
CA PRO A 114 5.56 -1.59 12.18
C PRO A 114 5.67 -2.30 13.55
N LEU A 115 4.76 -3.21 13.87
CA LEU A 115 4.78 -3.96 15.13
C LEU A 115 5.94 -4.95 15.18
N ILE A 116 6.13 -5.73 14.12
CA ILE A 116 7.23 -6.68 13.99
C ILE A 116 8.55 -5.94 14.05
N LEU A 117 8.71 -4.82 13.32
CA LEU A 117 9.93 -4.01 13.39
C LEU A 117 10.23 -3.55 14.82
N ASN A 118 9.24 -3.00 15.53
CA ASN A 118 9.42 -2.53 16.91
C ASN A 118 9.71 -3.67 17.90
N PHE A 119 8.93 -4.74 17.88
CA PHE A 119 9.11 -5.87 18.78
C PHE A 119 10.39 -6.65 18.48
N THR A 120 10.81 -6.76 17.22
CA THR A 120 12.08 -7.40 16.84
C THR A 120 13.27 -6.69 17.47
N VAL A 121 13.25 -5.36 17.54
CA VAL A 121 14.31 -4.58 18.20
C VAL A 121 14.30 -4.83 19.71
N GLN A 122 13.11 -4.87 20.31
CA GLN A 122 12.97 -5.22 21.74
C GLN A 122 13.45 -6.64 22.02
N GLN A 123 13.13 -7.62 21.16
CA GLN A 123 13.65 -8.97 21.23
C GLN A 123 15.18 -8.96 21.13
N GLY A 124 15.73 -8.24 20.15
CA GLY A 124 17.17 -8.10 19.95
C GLY A 124 17.91 -7.55 21.17
N ASN A 125 17.29 -6.63 21.93
CA ASN A 125 17.83 -6.13 23.20
C ASN A 125 17.98 -7.21 24.28
N THR A 126 17.27 -8.33 24.17
CA THR A 126 17.33 -9.44 25.14
C THR A 126 18.28 -10.56 24.74
N MET A 127 18.72 -10.59 23.48
CA MET A 127 19.47 -11.68 22.84
C MET A 127 20.99 -11.43 22.91
N ASP A 128 21.78 -12.47 22.63
CA ASP A 128 23.24 -12.31 22.53
C ASP A 128 23.60 -11.59 21.22
N THR A 129 24.16 -10.39 21.39
CA THR A 129 24.56 -9.43 20.35
C THR A 129 26.01 -9.59 19.91
N ARG A 130 26.75 -10.56 20.45
CA ARG A 130 28.15 -10.80 20.10
C ARG A 130 28.27 -11.56 18.78
N LEU A 131 28.99 -10.96 17.84
CA LEU A 131 29.50 -11.61 16.63
C LEU A 131 31.02 -11.76 16.80
N GLY A 132 31.44 -12.88 17.40
CA GLY A 132 32.84 -13.07 17.78
C GLY A 132 33.28 -12.00 18.79
N ALA A 133 34.24 -11.16 18.41
CA ALA A 133 34.71 -10.05 19.24
C ALA A 133 33.90 -8.76 19.09
N LEU A 134 33.01 -8.66 18.08
CA LEU A 134 32.24 -7.46 17.80
C LEU A 134 30.89 -7.49 18.52
N HIS A 135 30.56 -6.42 19.24
CA HIS A 135 29.26 -6.24 19.88
C HIS A 135 28.35 -5.41 18.97
N ILE A 136 27.34 -6.03 18.39
CA ILE A 136 26.38 -5.36 17.50
C ILE A 136 25.25 -4.77 18.33
N SER A 137 25.03 -3.46 18.27
CA SER A 137 23.90 -2.86 18.99
C SER A 137 22.58 -3.36 18.40
N PRO A 138 21.58 -3.76 19.19
CA PRO A 138 20.26 -4.15 18.68
C PRO A 138 19.59 -3.06 17.83
N ALA A 139 19.89 -1.78 18.10
CA ALA A 139 19.40 -0.68 17.28
C ALA A 139 19.97 -0.70 15.85
N THR A 140 21.20 -1.20 15.66
CA THR A 140 21.81 -1.37 14.34
C THR A 140 21.18 -2.52 13.54
N LEU A 141 20.33 -3.34 14.15
CA LEU A 141 19.60 -4.41 13.44
C LEU A 141 18.72 -3.87 12.32
N PHE A 142 18.24 -2.62 12.40
CA PHE A 142 17.50 -1.98 11.31
C PHE A 142 18.31 -1.82 10.01
N ILE A 143 19.65 -1.85 10.08
CA ILE A 143 20.50 -1.84 8.89
C ILE A 143 20.31 -3.13 8.09
N ILE A 144 20.05 -4.25 8.75
CA ILE A 144 19.89 -5.57 8.12
C ILE A 144 18.72 -5.61 7.12
N PRO A 145 17.45 -5.29 7.50
CA PRO A 145 16.36 -5.28 6.55
C PRO A 145 16.57 -4.24 5.44
N THR A 146 17.19 -3.07 5.74
CA THR A 146 17.52 -2.08 4.71
C THR A 146 18.52 -2.63 3.68
N LEU A 147 19.57 -3.33 4.11
CA LEU A 147 20.53 -3.97 3.20
C LEU A 147 19.87 -5.07 2.37
N PHE A 148 19.04 -5.91 2.99
CA PHE A 148 18.28 -6.93 2.24
C PHE A 148 17.33 -6.28 1.23
N GLN A 149 16.59 -5.25 1.61
CA GLN A 149 15.72 -4.51 0.70
C GLN A 149 16.51 -3.97 -0.49
N MET A 150 17.67 -3.33 -0.28
CA MET A 150 18.52 -2.84 -1.36
C MET A 150 18.97 -3.96 -2.31
N VAL A 151 19.47 -5.07 -1.76
CA VAL A 151 19.92 -6.22 -2.55
C VAL A 151 18.76 -6.87 -3.30
N ILE A 152 17.63 -7.11 -2.63
CA ILE A 152 16.43 -7.72 -3.21
C ILE A 152 15.86 -6.81 -4.31
N LEU A 153 15.86 -5.49 -4.12
CA LEU A 153 15.40 -4.54 -5.14
C LEU A 153 16.27 -4.60 -6.39
N VAL A 154 17.60 -4.56 -6.23
CA VAL A 154 18.54 -4.70 -7.35
C VAL A 154 18.36 -6.04 -8.05
N VAL A 155 18.20 -7.13 -7.30
CA VAL A 155 17.97 -8.46 -7.86
C VAL A 155 16.65 -8.52 -8.63
N TYR A 156 15.59 -7.93 -8.07
CA TYR A 156 14.26 -7.87 -8.66
C TYR A 156 14.30 -7.12 -9.99
N ASP A 157 14.81 -5.89 -10.01
CA ASP A 157 14.83 -5.03 -11.19
C ASP A 157 15.79 -5.56 -12.28
N ARG A 158 16.94 -6.13 -11.89
CA ARG A 158 17.97 -6.55 -12.86
C ARG A 158 17.74 -7.93 -13.45
N PHE A 159 17.20 -8.87 -12.66
CA PHE A 159 17.11 -10.28 -13.06
C PHE A 159 15.66 -10.75 -13.14
N ILE A 160 14.83 -10.47 -12.14
CA ILE A 160 13.46 -10.99 -12.08
C ILE A 160 12.56 -10.28 -13.09
N VAL A 161 12.57 -8.94 -13.13
CA VAL A 161 11.72 -8.15 -14.04
C VAL A 161 11.99 -8.48 -15.50
N PRO A 162 13.24 -8.50 -16.02
CA PRO A 162 13.48 -8.83 -17.42
C PRO A 162 13.10 -10.26 -17.76
N PHE A 163 13.32 -11.21 -16.86
CA PHE A 163 12.92 -12.60 -17.03
C PHE A 163 11.39 -12.73 -17.09
N LEU A 164 10.67 -12.17 -16.12
CA LEU A 164 9.22 -12.22 -16.06
C LEU A 164 8.57 -11.43 -17.20
N ARG A 165 9.12 -10.29 -17.60
CA ARG A 165 8.63 -9.50 -18.74
C ARG A 165 8.66 -10.32 -20.04
N ARG A 166 9.68 -11.15 -20.26
CA ARG A 166 9.74 -12.05 -21.43
C ARG A 166 8.65 -13.12 -21.42
N ILE A 167 8.20 -13.55 -20.24
CA ILE A 167 7.19 -14.61 -20.09
C ILE A 167 5.78 -14.02 -20.12
N THR A 168 5.56 -12.91 -19.43
CA THR A 168 4.21 -12.38 -19.18
C THR A 168 3.82 -11.21 -20.09
N GLY A 169 4.78 -10.51 -20.69
CA GLY A 169 4.56 -9.31 -21.49
C GLY A 169 4.22 -8.04 -20.69
N TYR A 170 4.19 -8.10 -19.35
CA TYR A 170 3.93 -6.92 -18.52
C TYR A 170 5.18 -6.08 -18.31
N VAL A 171 5.04 -4.74 -18.30
CA VAL A 171 6.16 -3.81 -18.09
C VAL A 171 6.89 -4.12 -16.77
N GLY A 172 6.17 -4.37 -15.69
CA GLY A 172 6.75 -4.75 -14.39
C GLY A 172 7.16 -6.22 -14.25
N GLY A 173 7.04 -7.04 -15.31
CA GLY A 173 7.16 -8.49 -15.26
C GLY A 173 5.96 -9.21 -14.63
N VAL A 174 5.35 -8.60 -13.61
CA VAL A 174 4.05 -9.00 -13.03
C VAL A 174 3.14 -7.78 -12.92
N THR A 175 1.84 -8.03 -12.78
CA THR A 175 0.89 -6.94 -12.50
C THR A 175 1.12 -6.37 -11.10
N HIS A 176 0.77 -5.09 -10.87
CA HIS A 176 0.97 -4.48 -9.53
C HIS A 176 0.21 -5.27 -8.45
N LEU A 177 -1.01 -5.73 -8.72
CA LEU A 177 -1.78 -6.53 -7.76
C LEU A 177 -1.15 -7.90 -7.47
N GLN A 178 -0.53 -8.56 -8.45
CA GLN A 178 0.21 -9.80 -8.17
C GLN A 178 1.44 -9.53 -7.30
N ARG A 179 2.18 -8.45 -7.59
CA ARG A 179 3.33 -8.01 -6.80
C ARG A 179 2.93 -7.75 -5.34
N ILE A 180 1.81 -7.05 -5.11
CA ILE A 180 1.28 -6.79 -3.77
C ILE A 180 0.89 -8.10 -3.06
N GLY A 181 0.24 -9.03 -3.76
CA GLY A 181 -0.15 -10.33 -3.19
C GLY A 181 1.03 -11.15 -2.69
N ILE A 182 2.16 -11.14 -3.41
CA ILE A 182 3.41 -11.78 -2.98
C ILE A 182 3.92 -11.15 -1.68
N GLY A 183 3.85 -9.82 -1.55
CA GLY A 183 4.22 -9.14 -0.31
C GLY A 183 3.34 -9.51 0.87
N PHE A 184 2.03 -9.61 0.68
CA PHE A 184 1.12 -10.08 1.74
C PHE A 184 1.37 -11.53 2.13
N LEU A 185 1.74 -12.40 1.20
CA LEU A 185 2.16 -13.76 1.53
C LEU A 185 3.47 -13.75 2.32
N SER A 186 4.44 -12.94 1.90
CA SER A 186 5.75 -12.81 2.56
C SER A 186 5.62 -12.31 4.00
N THR A 187 4.74 -11.34 4.28
CA THR A 187 4.56 -10.82 5.64
C THR A 187 3.95 -11.87 6.56
N ILE A 188 2.99 -12.68 6.10
CA ILE A 188 2.45 -13.81 6.90
C ILE A 188 3.56 -14.77 7.30
N VAL A 189 4.45 -15.11 6.35
CA VAL A 189 5.59 -15.98 6.62
C VAL A 189 6.59 -15.31 7.57
N ALA A 190 6.85 -14.01 7.41
CA ALA A 190 7.73 -13.24 8.30
C ALA A 190 7.20 -13.25 9.74
N THR A 191 5.90 -13.01 9.93
CA THR A 191 5.22 -13.04 11.22
C THR A 191 5.23 -14.44 11.83
N GLY A 192 5.00 -15.47 11.03
CA GLY A 192 5.10 -16.87 11.47
C GLY A 192 6.52 -17.23 11.93
N VAL A 193 7.54 -16.83 11.19
CA VAL A 193 8.95 -16.97 11.60
C VAL A 193 9.22 -16.23 12.90
N ALA A 194 8.73 -14.99 13.04
CA ALA A 194 8.88 -14.21 14.26
C ALA A 194 8.23 -14.90 15.48
N ALA A 195 7.06 -15.53 15.30
CA ALA A 195 6.42 -16.34 16.34
C ALA A 195 7.27 -17.55 16.76
N ILE A 196 7.88 -18.25 15.80
CA ILE A 196 8.75 -19.41 16.06
C ILE A 196 10.06 -18.99 16.75
N VAL A 197 10.68 -17.90 16.28
CA VAL A 197 11.91 -17.35 16.87
C VAL A 197 11.63 -16.90 18.31
N GLU A 198 10.50 -16.24 18.57
CA GLU A 198 10.12 -15.83 19.92
C GLU A 198 9.86 -17.03 20.84
N ALA A 199 9.15 -18.05 20.35
CA ALA A 199 8.93 -19.28 21.11
C ALA A 199 10.27 -19.96 21.48
N SER A 200 11.22 -19.96 20.56
CA SER A 200 12.57 -20.50 20.76
C SER A 200 13.37 -19.68 21.77
N ARG A 201 13.37 -18.35 21.64
CA ARG A 201 14.02 -17.41 22.58
C ARG A 201 13.49 -17.61 24.00
N LYS A 202 12.17 -17.71 24.16
CA LYS A 202 11.53 -17.96 25.48
C LYS A 202 11.82 -19.34 26.03
N LYS A 203 11.97 -20.37 25.18
CA LYS A 203 12.39 -21.70 25.61
C LYS A 203 13.81 -21.65 26.18
N VAL A 204 14.76 -21.04 25.46
CA VAL A 204 16.15 -20.86 25.93
C VAL A 204 16.20 -20.07 27.24
N ALA A 205 15.39 -19.02 27.38
CA ALA A 205 15.30 -18.24 28.62
C ALA A 205 14.80 -19.09 29.80
N ARG A 206 13.83 -19.99 29.59
CA ARG A 206 13.38 -20.93 30.64
C ARG A 206 14.44 -21.95 30.99
N ASP A 207 15.04 -22.58 29.98
CA ASP A 207 16.03 -23.64 30.15
C ASP A 207 17.31 -23.12 30.83
N SER A 208 17.64 -21.84 30.62
CA SER A 208 18.78 -21.16 31.25
C SER A 208 18.45 -20.51 32.61
N GLY A 209 17.20 -20.59 33.10
CA GLY A 209 16.77 -19.91 34.33
C GLY A 209 16.71 -18.38 34.24
N LEU A 210 16.71 -17.81 33.02
CA LEU A 210 16.76 -16.37 32.73
C LEU A 210 15.38 -15.77 32.45
N VAL A 211 14.30 -16.35 32.98
CA VAL A 211 12.92 -15.87 32.73
C VAL A 211 12.70 -14.47 33.27
N ASP A 212 13.30 -14.15 34.42
CA ASP A 212 13.23 -12.80 35.02
C ASP A 212 14.31 -11.84 34.51
N ALA A 213 15.32 -12.35 33.80
CA ALA A 213 16.39 -11.51 33.24
C ALA A 213 15.85 -10.65 32.09
N THR A 214 16.22 -9.38 32.04
CA THR A 214 15.81 -8.46 30.97
C THR A 214 16.77 -8.48 29.78
N ALA A 215 17.92 -9.15 29.89
CA ALA A 215 18.94 -9.25 28.85
C ALA A 215 19.82 -10.50 29.04
N GLY A 216 20.62 -10.83 28.02
CA GLY A 216 21.64 -11.88 28.10
C GLY A 216 21.13 -13.30 27.88
N ILE A 217 20.00 -13.46 27.18
CA ILE A 217 19.52 -14.79 26.80
C ILE A 217 20.52 -15.37 25.78
N PRO A 218 21.04 -16.60 25.99
CA PRO A 218 22.09 -17.21 25.16
C PRO A 218 21.51 -17.74 23.84
N ILE A 219 20.86 -16.87 23.08
CA ILE A 219 20.39 -17.10 21.72
C ILE A 219 20.86 -15.93 20.87
N SER A 220 21.49 -16.25 19.75
CA SER A 220 22.11 -15.24 18.89
C SER A 220 21.06 -14.36 18.23
N VAL A 221 21.30 -13.05 18.21
CA VAL A 221 20.46 -12.06 17.53
C VAL A 221 20.27 -12.35 16.03
N PHE A 222 21.18 -13.11 15.40
CA PHE A 222 21.09 -13.49 13.99
C PHE A 222 19.89 -14.38 13.65
N TRP A 223 19.22 -14.99 14.63
CA TRP A 223 17.94 -15.66 14.39
C TRP A 223 16.85 -14.70 13.86
N LEU A 224 16.95 -13.41 14.18
CA LEU A 224 16.04 -12.37 13.67
C LEU A 224 16.31 -12.01 12.20
N THR A 225 17.42 -12.47 11.61
CA THR A 225 17.79 -12.17 10.22
C THR A 225 16.76 -12.70 9.23
N ILE A 226 16.15 -13.86 9.51
CA ILE A 226 15.21 -14.52 8.59
C ILE A 226 13.93 -13.68 8.43
N GLN A 227 13.34 -13.23 9.55
CA GLN A 227 12.16 -12.35 9.50
C GLN A 227 12.50 -10.98 8.87
N PHE A 228 13.71 -10.44 9.08
CA PHE A 228 14.14 -9.21 8.40
C PHE A 228 14.33 -9.40 6.89
N PHE A 229 14.86 -10.52 6.44
CA PHE A 229 14.95 -10.86 5.02
C PHE A 229 13.56 -10.92 4.37
N LEU A 230 12.59 -11.58 5.03
CA LEU A 230 11.21 -11.67 4.56
C LEU A 230 10.51 -10.30 4.54
N LEU A 231 10.77 -9.43 5.53
CA LEU A 231 10.30 -8.04 5.50
C LEU A 231 10.94 -7.24 4.35
N GLY A 232 12.21 -7.48 4.01
CA GLY A 232 12.83 -6.91 2.82
C GLY A 232 12.11 -7.30 1.53
N ILE A 233 11.60 -8.53 1.44
CA ILE A 233 10.73 -8.95 0.32
C ILE A 233 9.41 -8.17 0.34
N VAL A 234 8.78 -8.00 1.50
CA VAL A 234 7.52 -7.22 1.67
C VAL A 234 7.69 -5.80 1.14
N ASP A 235 8.81 -5.15 1.43
CA ASP A 235 9.09 -3.80 0.94
C ASP A 235 9.26 -3.77 -0.59
N VAL A 236 10.06 -4.66 -1.16
CA VAL A 236 10.27 -4.68 -2.62
C VAL A 236 9.00 -5.08 -3.39
N THR A 237 8.10 -5.84 -2.77
CA THR A 237 6.89 -6.36 -3.41
C THR A 237 5.66 -5.52 -3.10
N SER A 238 5.13 -5.58 -1.87
CA SER A 238 3.91 -4.86 -1.50
C SER A 238 4.09 -3.36 -1.31
N PHE A 239 5.22 -2.87 -0.78
CA PHE A 239 5.38 -1.41 -0.56
C PHE A 239 5.48 -0.72 -1.92
N VAL A 240 6.43 -1.17 -2.76
CA VAL A 240 6.59 -0.62 -4.11
C VAL A 240 5.34 -0.91 -4.94
N GLY A 241 4.77 -2.11 -4.86
CA GLY A 241 3.57 -2.48 -5.62
C GLY A 241 2.34 -1.63 -5.29
N LEU A 242 2.07 -1.33 -4.01
CA LEU A 242 0.97 -0.45 -3.62
C LEU A 242 1.24 0.99 -4.06
N LEU A 243 2.45 1.48 -3.85
CA LEU A 243 2.83 2.84 -4.27
C LEU A 243 2.64 3.03 -5.78
N GLU A 244 3.16 2.09 -6.58
CA GLU A 244 3.02 2.09 -8.04
C GLU A 244 1.55 1.96 -8.44
N PHE A 245 0.80 1.03 -7.84
CA PHE A 245 -0.63 0.82 -8.13
C PHE A 245 -1.46 2.09 -7.92
N PHE A 246 -1.40 2.70 -6.73
CA PHE A 246 -2.21 3.90 -6.45
C PHE A 246 -1.75 5.09 -7.30
N TYR A 247 -0.46 5.18 -7.62
CA TYR A 247 0.06 6.24 -8.48
C TYR A 247 -0.32 6.05 -9.95
N SER A 248 -0.32 4.81 -10.46
CA SER A 248 -0.62 4.48 -11.86
C SER A 248 -2.12 4.55 -12.16
N GLU A 249 -2.95 4.21 -11.18
CA GLU A 249 -4.41 4.22 -11.31
C GLU A 249 -5.00 5.61 -11.04
N ALA A 250 -4.30 6.48 -10.30
CA ALA A 250 -4.76 7.86 -10.11
C ALA A 250 -4.72 8.64 -11.44
N SER A 251 -5.80 9.38 -11.72
CA SER A 251 -5.85 10.27 -12.88
C SER A 251 -4.76 11.33 -12.82
N THR A 252 -4.43 11.91 -13.98
CA THR A 252 -3.48 13.02 -14.06
C THR A 252 -3.85 14.19 -13.13
N GLY A 253 -5.15 14.49 -12.98
CA GLY A 253 -5.66 15.53 -12.10
C GLY A 253 -5.59 15.21 -10.59
N MET A 254 -5.35 13.95 -10.22
CA MET A 254 -5.35 13.48 -8.82
C MET A 254 -4.09 12.70 -8.45
N LYS A 255 -3.02 12.85 -9.25
CA LYS A 255 -1.82 12.02 -9.11
C LYS A 255 -1.14 12.13 -7.74
N SER A 256 -1.21 13.32 -7.11
CA SER A 256 -0.72 13.55 -5.75
C SER A 256 -1.49 12.77 -4.69
N ILE A 257 -2.79 12.52 -4.89
CA ILE A 257 -3.60 11.65 -4.02
C ILE A 257 -3.10 10.21 -4.11
N GLY A 258 -2.72 9.72 -5.30
CA GLY A 258 -2.24 8.34 -5.49
C GLY A 258 -1.12 7.96 -4.51
N SER A 259 -0.03 8.74 -4.49
CA SER A 259 1.07 8.50 -3.54
C SER A 259 0.66 8.78 -2.08
N SER A 260 -0.23 9.75 -1.85
CA SER A 260 -0.69 10.09 -0.49
C SER A 260 -1.52 8.96 0.15
N ILE A 261 -2.34 8.26 -0.64
CA ILE A 261 -3.14 7.11 -0.19
C ILE A 261 -2.22 6.04 0.39
N PHE A 262 -1.10 5.77 -0.25
CA PHE A 262 -0.12 4.82 0.25
C PHE A 262 0.44 5.20 1.63
N TYR A 263 0.85 6.46 1.83
CA TYR A 263 1.30 6.91 3.15
C TYR A 263 0.19 6.92 4.20
N CYS A 264 -1.07 7.14 3.78
CA CYS A 264 -2.22 6.98 4.66
C CYS A 264 -2.40 5.53 5.13
N ILE A 265 -2.13 4.54 4.27
CA ILE A 265 -2.14 3.11 4.66
C ILE A 265 -1.19 2.89 5.82
N LEU A 266 0.07 3.35 5.69
CA LEU A 266 1.09 3.17 6.73
C LEU A 266 0.72 3.88 8.04
N GLY A 267 0.16 5.10 7.95
CA GLY A 267 -0.26 5.85 9.14
C GLY A 267 -1.43 5.19 9.86
N VAL A 268 -2.48 4.80 9.13
CA VAL A 268 -3.67 4.14 9.69
C VAL A 268 -3.31 2.76 10.24
N SER A 269 -2.47 1.99 9.54
CA SER A 269 -2.04 0.67 10.00
C SER A 269 -1.24 0.75 11.31
N ALA A 270 -0.37 1.76 11.47
CA ALA A 270 0.36 1.97 12.72
C ALA A 270 -0.55 2.34 13.90
N TRP A 271 -1.56 3.18 13.67
CA TRP A 271 -2.58 3.50 14.68
C TRP A 271 -3.42 2.27 15.04
N LEU A 272 -3.89 1.51 14.06
CA LEU A 272 -4.62 0.27 14.28
C LEU A 272 -3.76 -0.78 14.99
N GLY A 273 -2.46 -0.85 14.71
CA GLY A 273 -1.51 -1.71 15.43
C GLY A 273 -1.39 -1.34 16.91
N SER A 274 -1.37 -0.06 17.23
CA SER A 274 -1.38 0.43 18.62
C SER A 274 -2.69 0.11 19.33
N LEU A 275 -3.82 0.23 18.63
CA LEU A 275 -5.13 -0.19 19.15
C LEU A 275 -5.21 -1.70 19.34
N LEU A 276 -4.62 -2.49 18.43
CA LEU A 276 -4.59 -3.94 18.50
C LEU A 276 -3.82 -4.43 19.75
N ILE A 277 -2.69 -3.79 20.08
CA ILE A 277 -1.97 -4.05 21.35
C ILE A 277 -2.87 -3.79 22.56
N GLN A 278 -3.55 -2.64 22.60
CA GLN A 278 -4.43 -2.28 23.71
C GLN A 278 -5.60 -3.26 23.87
N VAL A 279 -6.22 -3.66 22.76
CA VAL A 279 -7.30 -4.66 22.75
C VAL A 279 -6.76 -6.02 23.20
N ALA A 280 -5.61 -6.46 22.68
CA ALA A 280 -4.99 -7.71 23.09
C ALA A 280 -4.71 -7.72 24.61
N ASN A 281 -4.11 -6.66 25.17
CA ASN A 281 -3.88 -6.56 26.60
C ASN A 281 -5.19 -6.56 27.40
N ARG A 282 -6.20 -5.81 26.97
CA ARG A 282 -7.50 -5.77 27.63
C ARG A 282 -8.22 -7.11 27.66
N VAL A 283 -8.20 -7.85 26.55
CA VAL A 283 -8.86 -9.16 26.43
C VAL A 283 -8.12 -10.25 27.20
N THR A 284 -6.79 -10.13 27.32
CA THR A 284 -5.94 -11.18 27.89
C THR A 284 -5.58 -10.95 29.35
N ARG A 285 -5.88 -9.76 29.89
CA ARG A 285 -5.69 -9.45 31.30
C ARG A 285 -6.59 -10.35 32.15
N HIS A 286 -5.98 -11.17 32.98
CA HIS A 286 -6.70 -12.01 33.93
C HIS A 286 -7.08 -11.19 35.18
N ARG A 287 -8.13 -11.65 35.88
CA ARG A 287 -8.58 -11.03 37.14
C ARG A 287 -7.57 -11.17 38.28
N ASP A 288 -6.59 -12.06 38.15
CA ASP A 288 -5.57 -12.38 39.15
C ASP A 288 -4.43 -11.35 39.23
N GLY A 289 -4.49 -10.27 38.46
CA GLY A 289 -3.46 -9.23 38.43
C GLY A 289 -2.27 -9.56 37.53
N THR A 290 -2.28 -10.71 36.86
CA THR A 290 -1.32 -10.96 35.76
C THR A 290 -1.68 -10.03 34.60
N GLY A 291 -0.71 -9.23 34.17
CA GLY A 291 -0.88 -8.29 33.05
C GLY A 291 -1.32 -9.01 31.77
N GLY A 292 -1.87 -8.25 30.82
CA GLY A 292 -2.15 -8.74 29.48
C GLY A 292 -0.90 -9.26 28.75
N TRP A 293 -1.09 -9.88 27.59
CA TRP A 293 0.00 -10.53 26.84
C TRP A 293 1.23 -9.66 26.59
N LEU A 294 1.06 -8.36 26.41
CA LEU A 294 2.12 -7.39 26.16
C LEU A 294 2.22 -6.34 27.28
N ASP A 295 1.62 -6.57 28.44
CA ASP A 295 1.77 -5.69 29.60
C ASP A 295 3.08 -5.99 30.33
N GLY A 296 3.76 -4.92 30.74
CA GLY A 296 4.99 -4.98 31.55
C GLY A 296 6.25 -4.64 30.75
N THR A 297 7.33 -4.37 31.49
CA THR A 297 8.63 -3.99 30.91
C THR A 297 9.49 -5.20 30.53
N ASN A 298 9.16 -6.39 31.05
CA ASN A 298 9.91 -7.61 30.77
C ASN A 298 9.24 -8.43 29.66
N LEU A 299 9.82 -8.37 28.46
CA LEU A 299 9.37 -9.10 27.29
C LEU A 299 9.30 -10.63 27.51
N ASN A 300 10.14 -11.19 28.38
CA ASN A 300 10.17 -12.63 28.67
C ASN A 300 8.89 -13.12 29.35
N LYS A 301 8.25 -12.26 30.14
CA LYS A 301 6.96 -12.56 30.78
C LYS A 301 5.80 -12.41 29.82
N GLY A 302 5.95 -11.54 28.83
CA GLY A 302 4.98 -11.33 27.76
C GLY A 302 4.72 -12.60 26.93
N LYS A 303 3.56 -12.64 26.28
CA LYS A 303 3.16 -13.68 25.32
C LYS A 303 3.29 -13.16 23.88
N LEU A 304 4.45 -12.57 23.56
CA LEU A 304 4.74 -12.02 22.23
C LEU A 304 4.61 -13.08 21.13
N ASP A 305 4.98 -14.33 21.41
CA ASP A 305 4.78 -15.49 20.52
C ASP A 305 3.30 -15.66 20.13
N ARG A 306 2.38 -15.55 21.09
CA ARG A 306 0.93 -15.63 20.85
C ARG A 306 0.41 -14.41 20.10
N PHE A 307 0.96 -13.23 20.41
CA PHE A 307 0.60 -12.01 19.71
C PHE A 307 1.03 -12.06 18.24
N TYR A 308 2.22 -12.59 17.92
CA TYR A 308 2.63 -12.82 16.54
C TYR A 308 1.71 -13.81 15.82
N TRP A 309 1.26 -14.89 16.46
CA TRP A 309 0.23 -15.76 15.86
C TRP A 309 -1.09 -15.04 15.59
N LEU A 310 -1.53 -14.14 16.48
CA LEU A 310 -2.70 -13.29 16.25
C LEU A 310 -2.51 -12.39 15.03
N LEU A 311 -1.33 -11.79 14.88
CA LEU A 311 -0.99 -10.98 13.70
C LEU A 311 -1.01 -11.82 12.42
N ALA A 312 -0.45 -13.03 12.43
CA ALA A 312 -0.43 -13.92 11.26
C ALA A 312 -1.85 -14.30 10.80
N VAL A 313 -2.78 -14.52 11.75
CA VAL A 313 -4.20 -14.76 11.42
C VAL A 313 -4.84 -13.51 10.82
N LEU A 314 -4.56 -12.32 11.36
CA LEU A 314 -5.05 -11.05 10.82
C LEU A 314 -4.55 -10.80 9.39
N GLU A 315 -3.28 -11.09 9.11
CA GLU A 315 -2.68 -10.99 7.78
C GLU A 315 -3.28 -12.00 6.81
N LEU A 316 -3.56 -13.22 7.26
CA LEU A 316 -4.23 -14.22 6.44
C LEU A 316 -5.63 -13.74 6.02
N VAL A 317 -6.41 -13.20 6.96
CA VAL A 317 -7.73 -12.61 6.66
C VAL A 317 -7.56 -11.45 5.67
N SER A 318 -6.59 -10.58 5.90
CA SER A 318 -6.26 -9.47 5.01
C SER A 318 -5.92 -9.94 3.59
N LEU A 319 -5.10 -10.98 3.45
CA LEU A 319 -4.72 -11.57 2.16
C LEU A 319 -5.94 -12.15 1.44
N LEU A 320 -6.84 -12.83 2.14
CA LEU A 320 -8.07 -13.38 1.53
C LEU A 320 -8.99 -12.27 1.02
N VAL A 321 -9.20 -11.22 1.82
CA VAL A 321 -9.99 -10.05 1.44
C VAL A 321 -9.34 -9.34 0.25
N TYR A 322 -8.02 -9.17 0.29
CA TYR A 322 -7.24 -8.60 -0.79
C TYR A 322 -7.41 -9.38 -2.10
N VAL A 323 -7.21 -10.70 -2.07
CA VAL A 323 -7.34 -11.57 -3.26
C VAL A 323 -8.76 -11.51 -3.84
N PHE A 324 -9.78 -11.49 -2.97
CA PHE A 324 -11.18 -11.37 -3.40
C PHE A 324 -11.45 -10.07 -4.19
N PHE A 325 -10.91 -8.94 -3.72
CA PHE A 325 -11.07 -7.65 -4.40
C PHE A 325 -10.14 -7.48 -5.60
N ALA A 326 -8.88 -7.93 -5.49
CA ALA A 326 -7.90 -7.87 -6.56
C ALA A 326 -8.32 -8.70 -7.78
N SER A 327 -8.93 -9.87 -7.58
CA SER A 327 -9.47 -10.70 -8.67
C SER A 327 -10.67 -10.08 -9.40
N ARG A 328 -11.35 -9.11 -8.78
CA ARG A 328 -12.47 -8.35 -9.37
C ARG A 328 -12.07 -6.97 -9.86
N TYR A 329 -10.84 -6.57 -9.62
CA TYR A 329 -10.35 -5.24 -10.00
C TYR A 329 -10.03 -5.22 -11.49
N VAL A 330 -10.60 -4.25 -12.19
CA VAL A 330 -10.30 -3.98 -13.61
C VAL A 330 -9.38 -2.77 -13.64
N TYR A 331 -8.16 -2.96 -14.14
CA TYR A 331 -7.17 -1.90 -14.30
C TYR A 331 -7.68 -0.81 -15.24
N GLY A 332 -7.41 0.45 -14.90
CA GLY A 332 -7.70 1.59 -15.77
C GLY A 332 -6.71 1.69 -16.93
N ASN A 333 -5.44 1.37 -16.70
CA ASN A 333 -4.36 1.43 -17.68
C ASN A 333 -3.84 0.04 -18.03
N ASP A 334 -3.62 -0.23 -19.33
CA ASP A 334 -2.97 -1.47 -19.76
C ASP A 334 -1.51 -1.49 -19.31
N GLN A 335 -1.13 -2.54 -18.58
CA GLN A 335 0.22 -2.71 -18.02
C GLN A 335 1.16 -3.49 -18.96
N ARG A 336 0.69 -3.84 -20.17
CA ARG A 336 1.47 -4.57 -21.16
C ARG A 336 2.46 -3.65 -21.86
N VAL A 337 3.59 -4.23 -22.25
CA VAL A 337 4.53 -3.55 -23.14
C VAL A 337 3.81 -3.32 -24.47
N VAL A 338 3.67 -2.07 -24.90
CA VAL A 338 3.25 -1.76 -26.28
C VAL A 338 4.32 -2.38 -27.18
N ALA A 339 3.96 -3.42 -27.93
CA ALA A 339 4.82 -3.89 -29.00
C ALA A 339 4.92 -2.71 -29.98
N ASP A 340 6.14 -2.20 -30.21
CA ASP A 340 6.39 -1.41 -31.41
C ASP A 340 5.99 -2.30 -32.58
N GLU A 341 4.79 -2.11 -33.12
CA GLU A 341 4.47 -2.63 -34.44
C GLU A 341 5.46 -1.98 -35.40
N ASP A 342 6.25 -2.85 -36.02
CA ASP A 342 7.23 -2.54 -37.03
C ASP A 342 6.74 -1.45 -37.99
N ASN A 343 7.59 -0.45 -38.15
CA ASN A 343 7.51 0.70 -39.03
C ASN A 343 7.58 0.30 -40.53
N ASN A 344 6.78 -0.68 -40.97
CA ASN A 344 6.83 -1.31 -42.29
C ASN A 344 5.43 -1.57 -42.90
N THR A 345 4.59 -0.54 -42.99
CA THR A 345 3.54 -0.48 -44.02
C THR A 345 3.56 0.90 -44.68
N ALA A 346 4.35 1.01 -45.74
CA ALA A 346 4.28 2.11 -46.69
C ALA A 346 2.87 2.16 -47.30
N PRO A 347 2.26 3.35 -47.51
CA PRO A 347 1.01 3.44 -48.24
C PRO A 347 1.29 3.24 -49.73
N SER A 348 0.99 2.05 -50.23
CA SER A 348 0.82 1.81 -51.66
C SER A 348 -0.55 2.31 -52.10
N ASP A 349 -0.55 2.98 -53.23
CA ASP A 349 -1.67 3.33 -54.09
C ASP A 349 -2.64 4.44 -53.66
N GLY A 350 -2.69 5.46 -54.52
CA GLY A 350 -3.98 5.77 -55.13
C GLY A 350 -4.41 7.22 -55.06
N THR A 351 -4.02 7.96 -56.11
CA THR A 351 -4.85 8.99 -56.73
C THR A 351 -4.76 10.40 -56.13
N ILE A 352 -3.77 11.15 -56.62
CA ILE A 352 -3.83 12.60 -56.76
C ILE A 352 -4.84 12.93 -57.87
N ASN A 353 -5.84 13.76 -57.57
CA ASN A 353 -6.46 14.61 -58.58
C ASN A 353 -6.86 15.94 -57.94
N VAL A 354 -6.06 16.96 -58.22
CA VAL A 354 -6.34 18.37 -57.99
C VAL A 354 -6.56 18.97 -59.38
N ILE A 355 -7.73 19.58 -59.57
CA ILE A 355 -7.86 20.82 -60.35
C ILE A 355 -7.56 21.97 -59.38
#